data_AF-A0A6D1AC13-F1
#
_entry.id   AF-A0A6D1AC13-F1
#
_cell.length_a   1.000
_cell.length_b   1.000
_cell.length_c   1.000
_cell.angle_alpha   90.00
_cell.angle_beta   90.00
_cell.angle_gamma   90.00
#
_symmetry.space_group_name_H-M   'P 1'
#
loop_
_entity.id
_entity.type
_entity.pdbx_description
1 polymer ?
#
loop_
_entity_poly.entity_id
_entity_poly.type
_entity_poly.pdbx_seq_one_letter_code
_entity_poly.pdbx_strand_id
1 'polypeptide(L)'
;IRGQFEERMKQLITELKERKNVILFIDEIHLLVGAGSAEGSMDAGNILKPALARGELQVIGATTLKEYRQIEKDAALERRFQPVMVQEPSIQQAILILQGIKDKYEAYHGV
;
A
#
# COMPACT_ATOMS: atom_id res chain seq x y z
N ILE A 1 8.23 9.65 -22.47
CA ILE A 1 7.26 8.79 -21.75
C ILE A 1 7.75 8.47 -20.33
N ARG A 2 8.93 7.85 -20.13
CA ARG A 2 9.52 7.56 -18.80
C ARG A 2 9.75 8.79 -17.91
N GLY A 3 10.42 9.83 -18.43
CA GLY A 3 10.69 11.05 -17.66
C GLY A 3 9.45 11.83 -17.19
N GLN A 4 8.35 11.80 -17.97
CA GLN A 4 7.10 12.45 -17.58
C GLN A 4 6.42 11.74 -16.40
N PHE A 5 6.55 10.42 -16.31
CA PHE A 5 6.03 9.66 -15.18
C PHE A 5 6.79 9.97 -13.89
N GLU A 6 8.13 10.01 -13.95
CA GLU A 6 8.95 10.36 -12.79
C GLU A 6 8.68 11.79 -12.30
N GLU A 7 8.54 12.75 -13.23
CA GLU A 7 8.24 14.13 -12.88
C GLU A 7 6.87 14.25 -12.18
N ARG A 8 5.85 13.56 -12.68
CA ARG A 8 4.54 13.48 -12.02
C ARG A 8 4.63 12.85 -10.64
N MET A 9 5.41 11.79 -10.47
CA MET A 9 5.61 11.15 -9.15
C MET A 9 6.32 12.07 -8.17
N LYS A 10 7.33 12.82 -8.62
CA LYS A 10 8.02 13.82 -7.78
C LYS A 10 7.05 14.94 -7.37
N GLN A 11 6.26 15.45 -8.31
CA GLN A 11 5.23 16.46 -8.03
C GLN A 11 4.22 15.94 -6.99
N LEU A 12 3.70 14.72 -7.18
CA LEU A 12 2.79 14.09 -6.23
C LEU A 12 3.40 13.99 -4.82
N ILE A 13 4.65 13.54 -4.70
CA ILE A 13 5.34 13.47 -3.41
C ILE A 13 5.49 14.86 -2.78
N THR A 14 5.84 15.88 -3.56
CA THR A 14 5.92 17.26 -3.06
C THR A 14 4.58 17.74 -2.52
N GLU A 15 3.49 17.52 -3.25
CA GLU A 15 2.15 17.90 -2.79
C GLU A 15 1.74 17.17 -1.50
N LEU A 16 2.06 15.87 -1.40
CA LEU A 16 1.75 15.08 -0.21
C LEU A 16 2.57 15.51 1.02
N LYS A 17 3.77 16.04 0.84
CA LYS A 17 4.59 16.60 1.94
C LYS A 17 4.00 17.88 2.51
N GLU A 18 3.40 18.71 1.67
CA GLU A 18 2.80 19.98 2.09
C GLU A 18 1.44 19.77 2.78
N ARG A 19 0.73 18.69 2.44
CA ARG A 19 -0.61 18.39 2.96
C ARG A 19 -0.58 17.43 4.14
N LYS A 20 -0.73 17.95 5.35
CA LYS A 20 -0.73 17.16 6.60
C LYS A 20 -2.01 16.36 6.88
N ASN A 21 -3.06 16.54 6.10
CA ASN A 21 -4.37 15.91 6.29
C ASN A 21 -4.69 14.86 5.21
N VAL A 22 -3.68 14.28 4.59
CA VAL A 22 -3.82 13.26 3.55
C VAL A 22 -3.14 11.97 3.99
N ILE A 23 -3.83 10.85 3.85
CA ILE A 23 -3.27 9.51 4.03
C ILE A 23 -3.16 8.87 2.65
N LEU A 24 -1.94 8.49 2.26
CA LEU A 24 -1.71 7.73 1.06
C LEU A 24 -1.98 6.25 1.35
N PHE A 25 -2.91 5.64 0.62
CA PHE A 25 -3.10 4.20 0.64
C PHE A 25 -2.39 3.55 -0.54
N ILE A 26 -1.64 2.49 -0.28
CA ILE A 26 -0.94 1.71 -1.30
C ILE A 26 -1.31 0.25 -1.10
N ASP A 27 -2.11 -0.28 -2.02
CA ASP A 27 -2.32 -1.71 -2.10
C ASP A 27 -1.06 -2.40 -2.65
N GLU A 28 -0.80 -3.62 -2.21
CA GLU A 28 0.39 -4.39 -2.59
C GLU A 28 1.70 -3.58 -2.50
N ILE A 29 1.92 -2.88 -1.37
CA ILE A 29 3.04 -1.93 -1.21
C ILE A 29 4.42 -2.53 -1.53
N HIS A 30 4.57 -3.84 -1.35
CA HIS A 30 5.78 -4.59 -1.69
C HIS A 30 6.16 -4.49 -3.17
N LEU A 31 5.22 -4.25 -4.10
CA LEU A 31 5.52 -4.03 -5.51
C LEU A 31 6.29 -2.74 -5.74
N LEU A 32 6.09 -1.73 -4.88
CA LEU A 32 6.81 -0.46 -4.97
C LEU A 32 8.14 -0.49 -4.22
N VAL A 33 8.25 -1.25 -3.13
CA VAL A 33 9.46 -1.23 -2.28
C VAL A 33 10.39 -2.42 -2.47
N GLY A 34 9.88 -3.56 -2.93
CA GLY A 34 10.62 -4.83 -3.11
C GLY A 34 11.13 -5.09 -4.53
N ALA A 35 10.66 -4.32 -5.52
CA ALA A 35 10.99 -4.52 -6.94
C ALA A 35 12.38 -4.01 -7.38
N GLY A 36 13.30 -3.73 -6.45
CA GLY A 36 14.62 -3.16 -6.74
C GLY A 36 15.57 -4.00 -7.60
N SER A 37 15.13 -5.16 -8.12
CA SER A 37 15.97 -6.13 -8.82
C SER A 37 15.45 -6.56 -10.20
N ALA A 38 14.25 -6.13 -10.62
CA ALA A 38 13.70 -6.52 -11.92
C ALA A 38 13.95 -5.41 -12.95
N GLU A 39 14.91 -5.65 -13.86
CA GLU A 39 15.16 -4.82 -15.04
C GLU A 39 13.85 -4.56 -15.79
N GLY A 40 13.30 -3.35 -15.66
CA GLY A 40 12.07 -2.92 -16.33
C GLY A 40 10.87 -2.63 -15.41
N SER A 41 10.95 -2.93 -14.12
CA SER A 41 9.93 -2.51 -13.14
C SER A 41 10.12 -1.04 -12.73
N MET A 42 9.02 -0.31 -12.59
CA MET A 42 8.95 1.17 -12.57
C MET A 42 9.89 1.85 -11.56
N ASP A 43 10.53 2.96 -11.99
CA ASP A 43 11.35 3.87 -11.16
C ASP A 43 10.61 4.50 -9.95
N ALA A 44 9.32 4.18 -9.78
CA ALA A 44 8.51 4.61 -8.65
C ALA A 44 9.11 4.20 -7.30
N GLY A 45 9.68 3.00 -7.20
CA GLY A 45 10.32 2.52 -5.96
C GLY A 45 11.52 3.37 -5.56
N ASN A 46 12.38 3.73 -6.52
CA ASN A 46 13.53 4.61 -6.29
C ASN A 46 13.12 6.03 -5.87
N ILE A 47 11.95 6.50 -6.32
CA ILE A 47 11.42 7.82 -6.01
C ILE A 47 10.67 7.84 -4.65
N LEU A 48 9.89 6.82 -4.34
CA LEU A 48 9.08 6.74 -3.12
C LEU A 48 9.89 6.30 -1.90
N LYS A 49 10.82 5.35 -2.06
CA LYS A 49 11.60 4.78 -0.96
C LYS A 49 12.32 5.83 -0.11
N PRO A 50 12.96 6.88 -0.66
CA PRO A 50 13.55 7.94 0.16
C PRO A 50 12.52 8.72 0.99
N ALA A 51 11.33 9.01 0.44
CA ALA A 51 10.29 9.75 1.14
C ALA A 51 9.67 8.91 2.28
N LEU A 52 9.45 7.62 2.03
CA LEU A 52 8.99 6.65 3.03
C LEU A 52 10.02 6.47 4.15
N ALA A 53 11.30 6.24 3.81
CA ALA A 53 12.39 6.07 4.76
C ALA A 53 12.63 7.30 5.66
N ARG A 54 12.34 8.50 5.15
CA ARG A 54 12.41 9.74 5.95
C ARG A 54 11.16 10.00 6.79
N GLY A 55 10.06 9.27 6.56
CA GLY A 55 8.79 9.50 7.26
C GLY A 55 8.10 10.80 6.83
N GLU A 56 8.34 11.25 5.60
CA GLU A 56 7.78 12.50 5.06
C GLU A 56 6.32 12.37 4.59
N LEU A 57 5.83 11.13 4.49
CA LEU A 57 4.51 10.78 3.99
C LEU A 57 3.75 9.97 5.04
N GLN A 58 2.48 10.27 5.25
CA GLN A 58 1.58 9.42 6.02
C GLN A 58 0.99 8.35 5.08
N VAL A 59 1.33 7.08 5.34
CA VAL A 59 1.01 5.98 4.42
C VAL A 59 0.39 4.79 5.16
N ILE A 60 -0.61 4.18 4.55
CA ILE A 60 -1.11 2.84 4.89
C ILE A 60 -0.80 1.92 3.72
N GLY A 61 0.00 0.89 3.95
CA GLY A 61 0.33 -0.13 2.96
C GLY A 61 -0.38 -1.44 3.27
N ALA A 62 -0.95 -2.08 2.26
CA ALA A 62 -1.44 -3.46 2.36
C ALA A 62 -0.49 -4.42 1.65
N THR A 63 -0.25 -5.58 2.25
CA THR A 63 0.64 -6.62 1.68
C THR A 63 0.39 -7.94 2.39
N THR A 64 0.81 -9.06 1.79
CA THR A 64 0.84 -10.33 2.51
C THR A 64 2.03 -10.40 3.47
N LEU A 65 1.94 -11.27 4.48
CA LEU A 65 3.05 -11.52 5.42
C LEU A 65 4.33 -11.98 4.71
N LYS A 66 4.19 -12.78 3.65
CA LYS A 66 5.33 -13.31 2.89
C LYS A 66 6.12 -12.19 2.19
N GLU A 67 5.40 -11.23 1.60
CA GLU A 67 5.98 -10.07 0.93
C GLU A 67 6.52 -9.03 1.91
N TYR A 68 5.85 -8.84 3.06
CA TYR A 68 6.33 -7.92 4.09
C TYR A 68 7.75 -8.25 4.57
N ARG A 69 8.12 -9.55 4.64
CA ARG A 69 9.49 -9.98 4.95
C ARG A 69 10.55 -9.45 3.99
N GLN A 70 10.18 -9.06 2.76
CA GLN A 70 11.12 -8.41 1.83
C GLN A 70 11.35 -6.94 2.21
N ILE A 71 10.33 -6.28 2.76
CA ILE A 71 10.37 -4.91 3.25
C ILE A 71 11.15 -4.83 4.58
N GLU A 72 10.94 -5.80 5.49
CA GLU A 72 11.65 -5.87 6.78
C GLU A 72 13.18 -6.01 6.61
N LYS A 73 13.65 -6.58 5.50
CA LYS A 73 15.08 -6.66 5.21
C LYS A 73 15.72 -5.29 4.95
N ASP A 74 14.92 -4.27 4.65
CA ASP A 74 15.37 -2.90 4.48
C ASP A 74 15.29 -2.12 5.79
N ALA A 75 16.43 -1.94 6.45
CA ALA A 75 16.51 -1.25 7.75
C ALA A 75 16.02 0.21 7.73
N ALA A 76 15.91 0.85 6.57
CA ALA A 76 15.39 2.21 6.45
C ALA A 76 13.85 2.22 6.43
N LEU A 77 13.22 1.19 5.87
CA LEU A 77 11.76 1.04 5.84
C LEU A 77 11.20 0.32 7.07
N GLU A 78 11.92 -0.69 7.59
CA GLU A 78 11.53 -1.44 8.79
C GLU A 78 11.19 -0.52 9.97
N ARG A 79 12.00 0.53 10.18
CA ARG A 79 11.79 1.48 11.29
C ARG A 79 10.68 2.52 11.03
N ARG A 80 10.07 2.51 9.85
CA ARG A 80 9.04 3.48 9.43
C ARG A 80 7.66 2.85 9.31
N PHE A 81 7.59 1.54 9.10
CA PHE A 81 6.33 0.81 9.10
C PHE A 81 6.11 0.13 10.43
N GLN A 82 4.93 0.35 11.00
CA GLN A 82 4.42 -0.46 12.10
C GLN A 82 3.56 -1.58 11.50
N PRO A 83 3.96 -2.86 11.59
CA PRO A 83 3.12 -3.94 11.12
C PRO A 83 1.86 -4.04 11.97
N VAL A 84 0.71 -4.14 11.29
CA VAL A 84 -0.60 -4.45 11.88
C VAL A 84 -1.08 -5.73 11.24
N MET A 85 -1.09 -6.81 12.03
CA MET A 85 -1.52 -8.12 11.54
C MET A 85 -3.03 -8.19 11.43
N VAL A 86 -3.53 -8.33 10.20
CA VAL A 86 -4.94 -8.59 9.92
C VAL A 86 -5.14 -10.09 9.80
N GLN A 87 -5.87 -10.67 10.75
CA GLN A 87 -6.17 -12.11 10.75
C GLN A 87 -7.40 -12.39 9.90
N GLU A 88 -7.47 -13.62 9.37
CA GLU A 88 -8.68 -14.11 8.73
C GLU A 88 -9.86 -14.07 9.71
N PRO A 89 -11.06 -13.64 9.28
CA PRO A 89 -12.24 -13.69 10.15
C PRO A 89 -12.56 -15.13 10.56
N SER A 90 -13.01 -15.31 11.80
CA SER A 90 -13.62 -16.58 12.21
C SER A 90 -14.87 -16.89 11.38
N ILE A 91 -15.30 -18.15 11.34
CA ILE A 91 -16.53 -18.56 10.64
C ILE A 91 -17.74 -17.71 11.06
N GLN A 92 -17.89 -17.45 12.36
CA GLN A 92 -19.00 -16.63 12.87
C GLN A 92 -18.92 -15.18 12.38
N GLN A 93 -17.72 -14.58 12.37
CA GLN A 93 -17.51 -13.24 11.83
C GLN A 93 -17.74 -13.20 10.32
N ALA A 94 -17.30 -14.22 9.58
CA ALA A 94 -17.52 -14.33 8.14
C ALA A 94 -19.02 -14.41 7.82
N ILE A 95 -19.80 -15.19 8.58
CA ILE A 95 -21.27 -15.23 8.44
C ILE A 95 -21.88 -13.84 8.66
N LEU A 96 -21.46 -13.10 9.69
CA LEU A 96 -21.94 -11.73 9.95
C LEU A 96 -21.58 -10.76 8.82
N ILE A 97 -20.36 -10.84 8.28
CA ILE A 97 -19.93 -10.05 7.12
C ILE A 97 -20.82 -10.37 5.91
N LEU A 98 -21.07 -11.65 5.64
CA LEU A 98 -21.94 -12.09 4.55
C LEU A 98 -23.38 -11.60 4.71
N GLN A 99 -23.92 -11.65 5.93
CA GLN A 99 -25.23 -11.06 6.24
C GLN A 99 -25.25 -9.55 5.97
N GLY A 100 -24.18 -8.83 6.30
CA GLY A 100 -24.08 -7.38 6.06
C GLY A 100 -23.98 -6.97 4.59
N ILE A 101 -23.56 -7.88 3.70
CA ILE A 101 -23.53 -7.63 2.24
C ILE A 101 -24.70 -8.28 1.50
N LYS A 102 -25.46 -9.17 2.17
CA LYS A 102 -26.55 -9.97 1.59
C LYS A 102 -27.50 -9.14 0.74
N ASP A 103 -28.08 -8.08 1.30
CA ASP A 103 -29.09 -7.25 0.62
C ASP A 103 -28.55 -6.63 -0.68
N LYS A 104 -27.25 -6.26 -0.71
CA LYS A 104 -26.60 -5.73 -1.92
C LYS A 104 -26.49 -6.80 -3.02
N TYR A 105 -26.20 -8.04 -2.63
CA TYR A 105 -26.11 -9.16 -3.56
C TYR A 105 -27.50 -9.59 -4.05
N GLU A 106 -28.50 -9.66 -3.17
CA GLU A 106 -29.89 -9.96 -3.54
C GLU A 106 -30.43 -8.93 -4.54
N ALA A 107 -30.22 -7.64 -4.27
CA ALA A 107 -30.61 -6.57 -5.19
C ALA A 107 -29.89 -6.64 -6.55
N TYR A 108 -28.60 -6.99 -6.57
CA TYR A 108 -27.84 -7.16 -7.81
C TYR A 108 -28.31 -8.37 -8.64
N HIS A 109 -28.70 -9.46 -7.97
CA HIS A 109 -29.11 -10.70 -8.63
C HIS A 109 -30.63 -10.83 -8.86
N GLY A 110 -31.45 -9.96 -8.26
CA GLY A 110 -32.91 -9.94 -8.44
C GLY A 110 -33.63 -11.08 -7.72
N VAL A 111 -33.13 -11.50 -6.57
CA VAL A 111 -33.74 -12.53 -5.70
C VAL A 111 -34.26 -11.94 -4.40
#